data_AF-A0A3L8BBL1-F1
#
_entry.id   AF-A0A3L8BBL1-F1
#
_cell.length_a   1.000
_cell.length_b   1.000
_cell.length_c   1.000
_cell.angle_alpha   90.00
_cell.angle_beta   90.00
_cell.angle_gamma   90.00
#
_symmetry.space_group_name_H-M   'P 1'
#
loop_
_entity.id
_entity.type
_entity.pdbx_description
1 polymer ?
#
loop_
_entity_poly.entity_id
_entity_poly.type
_entity_poly.pdbx_seq_one_letter_code
_entity_poly.pdbx_strand_id
1 'polypeptide(L)'
;MTEFRLRKCRWAYWSACAKVLSVVCHFPPSVYPCLKHRGDTFVPASTLSSWALLVWEELNARQLDAQAIFQAAGLAPSKLSNTVARFPLANMTQLWDLAAQASGDDGFGIAAGGRWNPTTFHALGFAWLASNSLGEALHRMARYGRFLNDGLDYSLLSEQVRYRFRITISRDRQQVAANGPSSDAGIVALLKMCRQLLGEGFSPMEITCPHAPNGASILLERIARCPIRYGQEYIELVIDRHDMERKLPSGNDELTQAHEQIILKHMASLNQEQLSARVQLAILEQLPSGNIKEADIAAHLGLSARTLQRRLLEEGVSFQNLLQASRQTLAGQYIRDEHLSISEIAYLLGFSEQANFTRAFKRLVRGITDAISRRCGSGQLAPGLTFTPHSIQRCNNAVCEALQHGLIGHLCRMLAGAQGLNGSGQ
;
A
#
# COMPACT_ATOMS: atom_id res chain seq x y z
N MET A 1 43.96 21.02 4.78
CA MET A 1 42.59 21.57 4.56
C MET A 1 41.89 21.03 3.31
N THR A 2 42.61 20.51 2.31
CA THR A 2 42.07 20.01 1.03
C THR A 2 41.49 18.59 1.12
N GLU A 3 42.05 17.72 1.96
CA GLU A 3 41.58 16.33 2.17
C GLU A 3 40.24 16.22 2.94
N PHE A 4 40.00 17.15 3.87
CA PHE A 4 38.78 17.15 4.70
C PHE A 4 37.53 17.60 3.90
N ARG A 5 37.72 18.50 2.92
CA ARG A 5 36.66 18.89 1.95
C ARG A 5 36.33 17.77 0.97
N LEU A 6 37.31 16.97 0.53
CA LEU A 6 37.09 15.81 -0.34
C LEU A 6 36.31 14.68 0.37
N ARG A 7 36.58 14.44 1.67
CA ARG A 7 35.82 13.48 2.49
C ARG A 7 34.37 13.91 2.72
N LYS A 8 34.10 15.19 3.02
CA LYS A 8 32.72 15.73 3.14
C LYS A 8 31.94 15.65 1.82
N CYS A 9 32.57 15.97 0.69
CA CYS A 9 31.95 15.84 -0.63
C CYS A 9 31.66 14.39 -1.02
N ARG A 10 32.55 13.44 -0.69
CA ARG A 10 32.29 11.99 -0.85
C ARG A 10 31.12 11.54 0.04
N TRP A 11 31.06 11.95 1.30
CA TRP A 11 30.01 11.51 2.21
C TRP A 11 28.61 12.03 1.83
N ALA A 12 28.50 13.30 1.44
CA ALA A 12 27.27 13.87 0.88
C ALA A 12 26.85 13.19 -0.44
N TYR A 13 27.83 12.81 -1.26
CA TYR A 13 27.63 12.07 -2.52
C TYR A 13 27.10 10.65 -2.28
N TRP A 14 27.68 9.90 -1.33
CA TRP A 14 27.23 8.55 -0.98
C TRP A 14 25.87 8.55 -0.26
N SER A 15 25.59 9.55 0.58
CA SER A 15 24.28 9.74 1.23
C SER A 15 23.16 10.05 0.22
N ALA A 16 23.45 10.83 -0.82
CA ALA A 16 22.51 11.09 -1.91
C ALA A 16 22.22 9.83 -2.75
N CYS A 17 23.25 9.03 -3.08
CA CYS A 17 23.07 7.75 -3.75
C CYS A 17 22.30 6.73 -2.90
N ALA A 18 22.54 6.70 -1.58
CA ALA A 18 21.77 5.91 -0.61
C ALA A 18 20.28 6.20 -0.68
N LYS A 19 19.92 7.50 -0.68
CA LYS A 19 18.54 7.97 -0.72
C LYS A 19 17.90 7.76 -2.08
N VAL A 20 18.62 7.93 -3.19
CA VAL A 20 18.04 7.66 -4.52
C VAL A 20 17.79 6.15 -4.71
N LEU A 21 18.72 5.28 -4.30
CA LEU A 21 18.50 3.83 -4.34
C LEU A 21 17.45 3.37 -3.32
N SER A 22 17.38 3.96 -2.13
CA SER A 22 16.31 3.66 -1.18
C SER A 22 14.95 4.12 -1.70
N VAL A 23 14.85 5.26 -2.40
CA VAL A 23 13.62 5.76 -3.02
C VAL A 23 13.26 4.95 -4.28
N VAL A 24 14.24 4.48 -5.07
CA VAL A 24 14.01 3.57 -6.20
C VAL A 24 13.51 2.20 -5.72
N CYS A 25 13.96 1.75 -4.56
CA CYS A 25 13.50 0.51 -3.94
C CYS A 25 12.24 0.67 -3.05
N HIS A 26 11.86 1.89 -2.61
CA HIS A 26 10.82 2.12 -1.59
C HIS A 26 9.86 3.31 -1.88
N PHE A 27 9.74 3.84 -3.11
CA PHE A 27 8.81 4.95 -3.43
C PHE A 27 7.92 4.64 -4.66
N PRO A 28 6.71 5.23 -4.72
CA PRO A 28 5.51 4.56 -5.16
C PRO A 28 5.16 4.84 -6.62
N PRO A 29 4.30 4.02 -7.23
CA PRO A 29 3.52 4.42 -8.38
C PRO A 29 2.45 5.44 -7.93
N SER A 30 2.84 6.64 -7.49
CA SER A 30 1.91 7.76 -7.32
C SER A 30 1.63 8.41 -8.69
N VAL A 31 1.10 7.62 -9.62
CA VAL A 31 0.42 8.12 -10.84
C VAL A 31 -0.67 7.12 -11.21
N TYR A 32 -1.63 6.91 -10.33
CA TYR A 32 -2.93 6.44 -10.77
C TYR A 32 -3.86 7.65 -10.75
N PRO A 33 -4.25 8.17 -11.93
CA PRO A 33 -5.40 9.05 -11.99
C PRO A 33 -6.56 8.33 -11.33
N CYS A 34 -7.28 9.05 -10.47
CA CYS A 34 -8.50 8.59 -9.83
C CYS A 34 -9.34 7.79 -10.83
N LEU A 35 -9.61 6.52 -10.51
CA LEU A 35 -10.53 5.65 -11.25
C LEU A 35 -11.85 6.40 -11.38
N LYS A 36 -12.12 6.98 -12.55
CA LYS A 36 -13.43 7.57 -12.88
C LYS A 36 -14.23 6.49 -13.56
N HIS A 37 -15.06 5.76 -12.83
CA HIS A 37 -16.11 4.98 -13.47
C HIS A 37 -17.14 5.95 -14.06
N ARG A 38 -17.24 5.99 -15.38
CA ARG A 38 -18.46 6.40 -16.09
C ARG A 38 -19.00 5.16 -16.78
N GLY A 39 -19.99 4.51 -16.17
CA GLY A 39 -20.70 3.37 -16.73
C GLY A 39 -21.85 2.96 -15.82
N ASP A 40 -23.08 3.12 -16.31
CA ASP A 40 -24.36 2.93 -15.61
C ASP A 40 -24.73 1.46 -15.32
N THR A 41 -23.94 0.77 -14.50
CA THR A 41 -24.37 -0.45 -13.80
C THR A 41 -24.06 -0.30 -12.31
N PHE A 42 -25.07 0.06 -11.52
CA PHE A 42 -24.94 0.21 -10.06
C PHE A 42 -24.80 -1.18 -9.41
N VAL A 43 -23.59 -1.75 -9.41
CA VAL A 43 -23.26 -2.89 -8.53
C VAL A 43 -23.17 -2.34 -7.12
N PRO A 44 -23.98 -2.72 -6.12
CA PRO A 44 -23.89 -2.14 -4.78
C PRO A 44 -22.54 -2.42 -4.11
N ALA A 45 -22.01 -1.48 -3.33
CA ALA A 45 -20.75 -1.65 -2.61
C ALA A 45 -20.80 -2.85 -1.65
N SER A 46 -19.66 -3.49 -1.42
CA SER A 46 -19.52 -4.70 -0.64
C SER A 46 -18.20 -4.77 0.14
N THR A 47 -18.21 -5.50 1.25
CA THR A 47 -17.05 -5.74 2.12
C THR A 47 -16.88 -7.24 2.38
N LEU A 48 -15.66 -7.66 2.71
CA LEU A 48 -15.35 -9.06 3.02
C LEU A 48 -16.13 -9.56 4.25
N SER A 49 -16.51 -10.84 4.21
CA SER A 49 -17.17 -11.54 5.30
C SER A 49 -16.35 -11.58 6.59
N SER A 50 -15.04 -11.39 6.51
CA SER A 50 -14.16 -11.34 7.67
C SER A 50 -14.46 -10.17 8.62
N TRP A 51 -14.96 -9.04 8.12
CA TRP A 51 -15.46 -7.97 8.98
C TRP A 51 -16.70 -8.41 9.76
N ALA A 52 -17.60 -9.15 9.10
CA ALA A 52 -18.77 -9.71 9.76
C ALA A 52 -18.37 -10.76 10.80
N LEU A 53 -17.32 -11.55 10.54
CA LEU A 53 -16.81 -12.51 11.51
C LEU A 53 -16.33 -11.84 12.80
N LEU A 54 -15.67 -10.68 12.73
CA LEU A 54 -15.27 -9.94 13.93
C LEU A 54 -16.48 -9.50 14.77
N VAL A 55 -17.56 -9.05 14.12
CA VAL A 55 -18.82 -8.71 14.79
C VAL A 55 -19.44 -9.95 15.42
N TRP A 56 -19.50 -11.06 14.69
CA TRP A 56 -20.04 -12.34 15.16
C TRP A 56 -19.30 -12.84 16.41
N GLU A 57 -17.97 -12.82 16.39
CA GLU A 57 -17.15 -13.22 17.53
C GLU A 57 -17.35 -12.31 18.74
N GLU A 58 -17.47 -11.00 18.53
CA GLU A 58 -17.69 -10.05 19.63
C GLU A 58 -19.10 -10.18 20.23
N LEU A 59 -20.14 -10.36 19.41
CA LEU A 59 -21.50 -10.64 19.88
C LEU A 59 -21.55 -11.91 20.74
N ASN A 60 -20.93 -12.99 20.28
CA ASN A 60 -20.87 -14.25 21.02
C ASN A 60 -20.06 -14.14 22.32
N ALA A 61 -18.95 -13.42 22.30
CA ALA A 61 -18.16 -13.18 23.52
C ALA A 61 -18.94 -12.41 24.58
N ARG A 62 -19.90 -11.58 24.16
CA ARG A 62 -20.85 -10.86 25.03
C ARG A 62 -22.14 -11.64 25.31
N GLN A 63 -22.24 -12.89 24.85
CA GLN A 63 -23.42 -13.74 25.01
C GLN A 63 -24.71 -13.13 24.42
N LEU A 64 -24.58 -12.32 23.37
CA LEU A 64 -25.69 -11.74 22.62
C LEU A 64 -26.14 -12.69 21.50
N ASP A 65 -27.41 -12.61 21.08
CA ASP A 65 -27.95 -13.41 19.98
C ASP A 65 -27.42 -12.93 18.63
N ALA A 66 -26.21 -13.37 18.29
CA ALA A 66 -25.54 -13.03 17.04
C ALA A 66 -26.37 -13.44 15.81
N GLN A 67 -27.11 -14.53 15.90
CA GLN A 67 -27.91 -15.03 14.79
C GLN A 67 -29.09 -14.10 14.51
N ALA A 68 -29.86 -13.71 15.53
CA ALA A 68 -30.96 -12.78 15.39
C ALA A 68 -30.50 -11.41 14.86
N ILE A 69 -29.37 -10.89 15.37
CA ILE A 69 -28.82 -9.60 14.95
C ILE A 69 -28.38 -9.63 13.48
N PHE A 70 -27.73 -10.70 13.03
CA PHE A 70 -27.37 -10.87 11.62
C PHE A 70 -28.59 -10.96 10.70
N GLN A 71 -29.60 -11.72 11.10
CA GLN A 71 -30.84 -11.84 10.34
C GLN A 71 -31.57 -10.48 10.24
N ALA A 72 -31.61 -9.71 11.33
CA ALA A 72 -32.17 -8.36 11.35
C ALA A 72 -31.41 -7.39 10.43
N ALA A 73 -30.09 -7.57 10.27
CA ALA A 73 -29.28 -6.84 9.29
C ALA A 73 -29.43 -7.35 7.84
N GLY A 74 -30.25 -8.38 7.60
CA GLY A 74 -30.42 -9.01 6.28
C GLY A 74 -29.19 -9.82 5.83
N LEU A 75 -28.36 -10.28 6.77
CA LEU A 75 -27.14 -11.04 6.50
C LEU A 75 -27.34 -12.51 6.88
N ALA A 76 -26.97 -13.41 5.98
CA ALA A 76 -27.03 -14.86 6.24
C ALA A 76 -25.75 -15.31 6.97
N PRO A 77 -25.83 -15.77 8.23
CA PRO A 77 -24.65 -16.22 8.99
C PRO A 77 -23.91 -17.39 8.34
N SER A 78 -24.61 -18.24 7.56
CA SER A 78 -24.00 -19.36 6.84
C SER A 78 -22.87 -18.94 5.90
N LYS A 79 -22.90 -17.70 5.38
CA LYS A 79 -21.85 -17.13 4.54
C LYS A 79 -20.54 -16.83 5.29
N LEU A 80 -20.54 -16.78 6.62
CA LEU A 80 -19.32 -16.59 7.43
C LEU A 80 -18.33 -17.75 7.27
N SER A 81 -18.82 -18.96 6.98
CA SER A 81 -17.98 -20.13 6.69
C SER A 81 -17.13 -19.96 5.42
N ASN A 82 -17.58 -19.12 4.49
CA ASN A 82 -16.82 -18.76 3.30
C ASN A 82 -16.03 -17.48 3.57
N THR A 83 -14.74 -17.65 3.79
CA THR A 83 -13.86 -16.59 4.25
C THR A 83 -13.58 -15.53 3.17
N VAL A 84 -13.87 -15.80 1.89
CA VAL A 84 -13.75 -14.82 0.79
C VAL A 84 -15.11 -14.31 0.31
N ALA A 85 -16.21 -14.69 0.97
CA ALA A 85 -17.53 -14.16 0.66
C ALA A 85 -17.59 -12.65 0.89
N ARG A 86 -18.50 -11.98 0.18
CA ARG A 86 -18.77 -10.55 0.36
C ARG A 86 -20.18 -10.32 0.81
N PHE A 87 -20.36 -9.29 1.63
CA PHE A 87 -21.66 -8.79 2.04
C PHE A 87 -21.87 -7.37 1.52
N PRO A 88 -23.11 -7.00 1.17
CA PRO A 88 -23.42 -5.62 0.81
C PRO A 88 -23.03 -4.67 1.94
N LEU A 89 -22.40 -3.56 1.60
CA LEU A 89 -21.86 -2.59 2.55
C LEU A 89 -22.98 -1.95 3.39
N ALA A 90 -24.16 -1.71 2.80
CA ALA A 90 -25.33 -1.19 3.51
C ALA A 90 -25.77 -2.13 4.64
N ASN A 91 -25.93 -3.42 4.36
CA ASN A 91 -26.26 -4.43 5.37
C ASN A 91 -25.19 -4.57 6.44
N MET A 92 -23.91 -4.48 6.06
CA MET A 92 -22.81 -4.50 7.01
C MET A 92 -22.80 -3.26 7.91
N THR A 93 -23.16 -2.10 7.38
CA THR A 93 -23.31 -0.86 8.14
C THR A 93 -24.45 -0.99 9.16
N GLN A 94 -25.59 -1.54 8.73
CA GLN A 94 -26.71 -1.85 9.62
C GLN A 94 -26.33 -2.88 10.69
N LEU A 95 -25.53 -3.89 10.36
CA LEU A 95 -25.05 -4.88 11.32
C LEU A 95 -24.24 -4.23 12.45
N TRP A 96 -23.34 -3.30 12.13
CA TRP A 96 -22.57 -2.57 13.14
C TRP A 96 -23.45 -1.78 14.10
N ASP A 97 -24.48 -1.10 13.58
CA ASP A 97 -25.41 -0.33 14.40
C ASP A 97 -26.25 -1.22 15.30
N LEU A 98 -26.83 -2.29 14.76
CA LEU A 98 -27.63 -3.25 15.52
C LEU A 98 -26.79 -3.93 16.60
N ALA A 99 -25.55 -4.29 16.30
CA ALA A 99 -24.65 -4.90 17.27
C ALA A 99 -24.29 -3.93 18.41
N ALA A 100 -23.96 -2.68 18.08
CA ALA A 100 -23.69 -1.65 19.09
C ALA A 100 -24.93 -1.39 19.97
N GLN A 101 -26.11 -1.22 19.36
CA GLN A 101 -27.38 -1.02 20.07
C GLN A 101 -27.73 -2.20 20.99
N ALA A 102 -27.64 -3.43 20.49
CA ALA A 102 -27.93 -4.62 21.28
C ALA A 102 -26.95 -4.81 22.45
N SER A 103 -25.70 -4.35 22.29
CA SER A 103 -24.69 -4.43 23.33
C SER A 103 -24.80 -3.35 24.41
N GLY A 104 -25.46 -2.22 24.10
CA GLY A 104 -25.51 -1.05 24.99
C GLY A 104 -24.16 -0.40 25.29
N ASP A 105 -23.13 -0.70 24.49
CA ASP A 105 -21.75 -0.25 24.69
C ASP A 105 -21.21 0.43 23.43
N ASP A 106 -20.96 1.74 23.53
CA ASP A 106 -20.33 2.54 22.47
C ASP A 106 -18.97 1.98 22.04
N GLY A 107 -18.30 1.21 22.91
CA GLY A 107 -17.01 0.57 22.66
C GLY A 107 -17.09 -0.74 21.87
N PHE A 108 -18.26 -1.17 21.41
CA PHE A 108 -18.42 -2.42 20.65
C PHE A 108 -17.49 -2.48 19.42
N GLY A 109 -17.44 -1.40 18.64
CA GLY A 109 -16.56 -1.30 17.47
C GLY A 109 -15.08 -1.44 17.81
N ILE A 110 -14.66 -0.78 18.90
CA ILE A 110 -13.29 -0.85 19.43
C ILE A 110 -12.92 -2.30 19.77
N ALA A 111 -13.80 -2.99 20.50
CA ALA A 111 -13.57 -4.38 20.93
C ALA A 111 -13.52 -5.34 19.74
N ALA A 112 -14.46 -5.23 18.80
CA ALA A 112 -14.48 -6.03 17.58
C ALA A 112 -13.24 -5.79 16.71
N GLY A 113 -12.82 -4.53 16.50
CA GLY A 113 -11.58 -4.19 15.79
C GLY A 113 -10.34 -4.76 16.47
N GLY A 114 -10.35 -4.84 17.81
CA GLY A 114 -9.31 -5.46 18.62
C GLY A 114 -9.11 -6.96 18.36
N ARG A 115 -10.10 -7.65 17.80
CA ARG A 115 -10.02 -9.08 17.43
C ARG A 115 -9.30 -9.34 16.11
N TRP A 116 -9.05 -8.29 15.32
CA TRP A 116 -8.36 -8.41 14.05
C TRP A 116 -7.07 -9.23 14.19
N ASN A 117 -6.81 -10.09 13.22
CA ASN A 117 -5.57 -10.83 13.09
C ASN A 117 -5.22 -11.00 11.60
N PRO A 118 -4.00 -11.47 11.24
CA PRO A 118 -3.58 -11.57 9.85
C PRO A 118 -4.51 -12.41 8.96
N THR A 119 -5.14 -13.47 9.49
CA THR A 119 -6.07 -14.31 8.72
C THR A 119 -7.39 -13.60 8.44
N THR A 120 -7.76 -12.57 9.20
CA THR A 120 -8.92 -11.71 8.95
C THR A 120 -8.85 -11.06 7.56
N PHE A 121 -7.65 -10.69 7.09
CA PHE A 121 -7.45 -10.10 5.76
C PHE A 121 -6.76 -11.04 4.77
N HIS A 122 -6.70 -12.34 5.10
CA HIS A 122 -6.15 -13.40 4.25
C HIS A 122 -4.76 -13.03 3.70
N ALA A 123 -4.60 -13.14 2.38
CA ALA A 123 -3.36 -12.85 1.70
C ALA A 123 -2.91 -11.39 1.89
N LEU A 124 -3.82 -10.43 2.05
CA LEU A 124 -3.43 -9.05 2.36
C LEU A 124 -2.83 -8.93 3.76
N GLY A 125 -3.38 -9.64 4.75
CA GLY A 125 -2.84 -9.67 6.11
C GLY A 125 -1.45 -10.33 6.18
N PHE A 126 -1.22 -11.41 5.43
CA PHE A 126 0.09 -12.04 5.36
C PHE A 126 1.11 -11.23 4.55
N ALA A 127 0.70 -10.64 3.42
CA ALA A 127 1.56 -9.72 2.67
C ALA A 127 1.91 -8.47 3.50
N TRP A 128 1.00 -8.01 4.36
CA TRP A 128 1.26 -6.95 5.33
C TRP A 128 2.39 -7.35 6.29
N LEU A 129 2.29 -8.51 6.94
CA LEU A 129 3.30 -9.01 7.89
C LEU A 129 4.68 -9.21 7.27
N ALA A 130 4.74 -9.61 6.00
CA ALA A 130 5.98 -9.84 5.26
C ALA A 130 6.62 -8.54 4.70
N SER A 131 6.05 -7.37 4.96
CA SER A 131 6.57 -6.09 4.42
C SER A 131 7.94 -5.72 5.01
N ASN A 132 8.78 -5.05 4.21
CA ASN A 132 10.09 -4.59 4.70
C ASN A 132 10.02 -3.26 5.47
N SER A 133 8.89 -2.55 5.42
CA SER A 133 8.64 -1.32 6.17
C SER A 133 7.14 -1.11 6.36
N LEU A 134 6.75 -0.26 7.31
CA LEU A 134 5.34 0.14 7.44
C LEU A 134 4.87 0.90 6.17
N GLY A 135 5.76 1.67 5.54
CA GLY A 135 5.47 2.37 4.28
C GLY A 135 5.09 1.43 3.15
N GLU A 136 5.82 0.32 2.97
CA GLU A 136 5.45 -0.72 1.99
C GLU A 136 4.09 -1.35 2.34
N ALA A 137 3.85 -1.65 3.62
CA ALA A 137 2.60 -2.24 4.08
C ALA A 137 1.38 -1.33 3.82
N LEU A 138 1.49 -0.04 4.16
CA LEU A 138 0.43 0.94 3.91
C LEU A 138 0.27 1.28 2.43
N HIS A 139 1.35 1.24 1.63
CA HIS A 139 1.22 1.33 0.18
C HIS A 139 0.42 0.15 -0.40
N ARG A 140 0.67 -1.06 0.11
CA ARG A 140 -0.09 -2.24 -0.26
C ARG A 140 -1.56 -2.12 0.13
N MET A 141 -1.84 -1.61 1.32
CA MET A 141 -3.22 -1.31 1.74
C MET A 141 -3.85 -0.24 0.85
N ALA A 142 -3.13 0.81 0.46
CA ALA A 142 -3.65 1.81 -0.48
C ALA A 142 -4.00 1.20 -1.85
N ARG A 143 -3.19 0.24 -2.31
CA ARG A 143 -3.34 -0.43 -3.61
C ARG A 143 -4.47 -1.47 -3.62
N TYR A 144 -4.53 -2.31 -2.59
CA TYR A 144 -5.41 -3.46 -2.55
C TYR A 144 -6.53 -3.32 -1.50
N GLY A 145 -6.65 -2.21 -0.77
CA GLY A 145 -7.65 -2.03 0.29
C GLY A 145 -9.09 -2.16 -0.20
N ARG A 146 -9.35 -1.87 -1.49
CA ARG A 146 -10.65 -2.12 -2.13
C ARG A 146 -11.03 -3.60 -2.18
N PHE A 147 -10.05 -4.51 -2.12
CA PHE A 147 -10.27 -5.93 -1.89
C PHE A 147 -10.97 -6.17 -0.54
N LEU A 148 -10.68 -5.39 0.49
CA LEU A 148 -11.36 -5.53 1.78
C LEU A 148 -12.75 -4.90 1.73
N ASN A 149 -12.86 -3.67 1.22
CA ASN A 149 -14.10 -2.91 1.13
C ASN A 149 -14.07 -2.02 -0.11
N ASP A 150 -14.94 -2.31 -1.09
CA ASP A 150 -14.95 -1.60 -2.38
C ASP A 150 -15.68 -0.25 -2.32
N GLY A 151 -16.32 0.07 -1.19
CA GLY A 151 -16.95 1.36 -0.89
C GLY A 151 -16.03 2.35 -0.19
N LEU A 152 -14.78 1.95 0.10
CA LEU A 152 -13.75 2.80 0.68
C LEU A 152 -12.61 3.01 -0.31
N ASP A 153 -12.11 4.24 -0.38
CA ASP A 153 -10.90 4.60 -1.07
C ASP A 153 -9.77 4.81 -0.06
N TYR A 154 -8.60 4.28 -0.39
CA TYR A 154 -7.41 4.30 0.46
C TYR A 154 -6.31 5.08 -0.24
N SER A 155 -5.67 6.00 0.46
CA SER A 155 -4.60 6.81 -0.11
C SER A 155 -3.46 6.99 0.88
N LEU A 156 -2.25 7.05 0.34
CA LEU A 156 -1.04 7.31 1.12
C LEU A 156 -0.32 8.51 0.51
N LEU A 157 -0.24 9.58 1.30
CA LEU A 157 0.40 10.83 0.93
C LEU A 157 1.70 10.95 1.71
N SER A 158 2.82 11.06 0.99
CA SER A 158 4.12 11.30 1.62
C SER A 158 4.37 12.80 1.74
N GLU A 159 4.58 13.31 2.95
CA GLU A 159 5.05 14.67 3.21
C GLU A 159 6.51 14.65 3.68
N GLN A 160 7.11 15.81 3.93
CA GLN A 160 8.54 15.88 4.23
C GLN A 160 8.97 15.11 5.48
N VAL A 161 8.21 15.25 6.57
CA VAL A 161 8.56 14.67 7.88
C VAL A 161 7.60 13.58 8.32
N ARG A 162 6.53 13.33 7.55
CA ARG A 162 5.45 12.43 7.92
C ARG A 162 4.73 11.88 6.70
N TYR A 163 3.89 10.89 6.92
CA TYR A 163 2.95 10.37 5.95
C TYR A 163 1.53 10.55 6.46
N ARG A 164 0.57 10.66 5.53
CA ARG A 164 -0.86 10.64 5.81
C ARG A 164 -1.48 9.46 5.10
N PHE A 165 -1.95 8.50 5.87
CA PHE A 165 -2.74 7.39 5.34
C PHE A 165 -4.21 7.69 5.57
N ARG A 166 -4.98 7.85 4.50
CA ARG A 166 -6.37 8.31 4.54
C ARG A 166 -7.31 7.26 3.96
N ILE A 167 -8.42 7.03 4.66
CA ILE A 167 -9.54 6.19 4.26
C ILE A 167 -10.77 7.09 4.10
N THR A 168 -11.30 7.15 2.89
CA THR A 168 -12.49 7.96 2.54
C THR A 168 -13.60 7.08 2.02
N ILE A 169 -14.86 7.45 2.26
CA ILE A 169 -15.98 6.83 1.55
C ILE A 169 -15.87 7.19 0.07
N SER A 170 -16.01 6.20 -0.81
CA SER A 170 -15.89 6.43 -2.25
C SER A 170 -17.00 7.34 -2.75
N ARG A 171 -16.65 8.29 -3.63
CA ARG A 171 -17.56 9.34 -4.11
C ARG A 171 -18.79 8.79 -4.82
N ASP A 172 -18.67 7.63 -5.46
CA ASP A 172 -19.76 6.96 -6.16
C ASP A 172 -20.71 6.20 -5.20
N ARG A 173 -20.41 6.21 -3.89
CA ARG A 173 -21.03 5.37 -2.84
C ARG A 173 -21.51 6.15 -1.61
N GLN A 174 -21.69 7.46 -1.74
CA GLN A 174 -22.02 8.42 -0.65
C GLN A 174 -23.32 8.14 0.14
N GLN A 175 -24.10 7.12 -0.21
CA GLN A 175 -25.33 6.75 0.52
C GLN A 175 -25.08 5.97 1.81
N VAL A 176 -23.82 5.60 2.11
CA VAL A 176 -23.46 4.90 3.35
C VAL A 176 -22.95 5.92 4.37
N ALA A 177 -23.66 6.11 5.47
CA ALA A 177 -23.20 6.96 6.56
C ALA A 177 -21.93 6.36 7.20
N ALA A 178 -20.96 7.23 7.54
CA ALA A 178 -19.80 6.85 8.34
C ALA A 178 -20.25 6.59 9.78
N ASN A 179 -20.64 5.35 10.08
CA ASN A 179 -21.13 5.01 11.41
C ASN A 179 -19.97 4.85 12.39
N GLY A 180 -20.20 5.21 13.65
CA GLY A 180 -19.19 5.20 14.71
C GLY A 180 -18.51 3.84 14.90
N PRO A 181 -19.26 2.75 15.14
CA PRO A 181 -18.67 1.46 15.48
C PRO A 181 -17.77 0.87 14.38
N SER A 182 -18.14 1.05 13.10
CA SER A 182 -17.31 0.55 11.99
C SER A 182 -16.04 1.37 11.81
N SER A 183 -16.10 2.68 12.04
CA SER A 183 -14.95 3.58 12.00
C SER A 183 -13.97 3.25 13.14
N ASP A 184 -14.48 3.07 14.36
CA ASP A 184 -13.71 2.66 15.53
C ASP A 184 -13.02 1.31 15.30
N ALA A 185 -13.75 0.33 14.77
CA ALA A 185 -13.19 -0.98 14.43
C ALA A 185 -12.06 -0.87 13.39
N GLY A 186 -12.25 -0.03 12.36
CA GLY A 186 -11.24 0.27 11.35
C GLY A 186 -9.96 0.89 11.93
N ILE A 187 -10.11 1.89 12.80
CA ILE A 187 -8.99 2.55 13.47
C ILE A 187 -8.21 1.56 14.35
N VAL A 188 -8.91 0.79 15.20
CA VAL A 188 -8.26 -0.17 16.10
C VAL A 188 -7.57 -1.29 15.33
N ALA A 189 -8.23 -1.85 14.30
CA ALA A 189 -7.62 -2.87 13.45
C ALA A 189 -6.34 -2.33 12.79
N LEU A 190 -6.37 -1.12 12.23
CA LEU A 190 -5.21 -0.51 11.59
C LEU A 190 -4.07 -0.23 12.60
N LEU A 191 -4.38 0.25 13.79
CA LEU A 191 -3.38 0.41 14.87
C LEU A 191 -2.74 -0.92 15.25
N LYS A 192 -3.55 -1.98 15.38
CA LYS A 192 -3.07 -3.33 15.67
C LYS A 192 -2.17 -3.86 14.56
N MET A 193 -2.54 -3.66 13.30
CA MET A 193 -1.73 -3.99 12.13
C MET A 193 -0.37 -3.29 12.16
N CYS A 194 -0.34 -1.99 12.45
CA CYS A 194 0.92 -1.24 12.56
C CYS A 194 1.78 -1.73 13.72
N ARG A 195 1.18 -2.03 14.88
CA ARG A 195 1.89 -2.56 16.06
C ARG A 195 2.44 -3.96 15.86
N GLN A 196 1.80 -4.81 15.04
CA GLN A 196 2.39 -6.10 14.67
C GLN A 196 3.70 -5.96 13.89
N LEU A 197 3.87 -4.87 13.13
CA LEU A 197 5.12 -4.60 12.39
C LEU A 197 6.14 -3.85 13.26
N LEU A 198 5.68 -2.83 13.99
CA LEU A 198 6.57 -1.87 14.67
C LEU A 198 6.74 -2.13 16.17
N GLY A 199 6.00 -3.08 16.72
CA GLY A 199 5.91 -3.38 18.15
C GLY A 199 4.82 -2.57 18.88
N GLU A 200 4.48 -3.01 20.09
CA GLU A 200 3.43 -2.43 20.95
C GLU A 200 3.71 -0.98 21.38
N GLY A 201 4.94 -0.49 21.20
CA GLY A 201 5.32 0.89 21.46
C GLY A 201 4.82 1.89 20.41
N PHE A 202 4.38 1.43 19.23
CA PHE A 202 3.98 2.31 18.15
C PHE A 202 2.69 3.08 18.45
N SER A 203 2.71 4.37 18.10
CA SER A 203 1.57 5.29 18.09
C SER A 203 1.71 6.29 16.94
N PRO A 204 0.63 6.58 16.18
CA PRO A 204 0.65 7.66 15.21
C PRO A 204 0.77 9.02 15.91
N MET A 205 1.04 10.06 15.13
CA MET A 205 1.13 11.44 15.62
C MET A 205 -0.26 12.04 15.89
N GLU A 206 -1.24 11.70 15.04
CA GLU A 206 -2.62 12.17 15.11
C GLU A 206 -3.53 11.20 14.33
N ILE A 207 -4.78 11.07 14.77
CA ILE A 207 -5.84 10.39 14.02
C ILE A 207 -7.01 11.34 13.78
N THR A 208 -7.62 11.31 12.61
CA THR A 208 -8.95 11.89 12.39
C THR A 208 -10.02 10.80 12.37
N CYS A 209 -11.20 11.12 12.89
CA CYS A 209 -12.35 10.21 12.93
C CYS A 209 -13.63 10.92 12.46
N PRO A 210 -14.47 10.27 11.64
CA PRO A 210 -15.61 10.96 11.03
C PRO A 210 -16.78 11.21 11.98
N HIS A 211 -17.05 10.32 12.93
CA HIS A 211 -18.16 10.50 13.86
C HIS A 211 -17.80 11.50 14.98
N ALA A 212 -18.84 12.02 15.63
CA ALA A 212 -18.70 12.82 16.85
C ALA A 212 -18.19 11.96 18.03
N PRO A 213 -17.56 12.58 19.06
CA PRO A 213 -17.15 11.83 20.25
C PRO A 213 -18.36 11.19 20.94
N ASN A 214 -18.15 10.02 21.54
CA ASN A 214 -19.14 9.20 22.23
C ASN A 214 -18.58 8.66 23.57
N GLY A 215 -19.32 7.80 24.27
CA GLY A 215 -18.90 7.24 25.56
C GLY A 215 -17.59 6.44 25.51
N ALA A 216 -17.18 5.98 24.32
CA ALA A 216 -15.98 5.19 24.11
C ALA A 216 -14.75 5.99 23.64
N SER A 217 -14.88 7.31 23.40
CA SER A 217 -13.77 8.13 22.89
C SER A 217 -12.52 8.08 23.76
N ILE A 218 -12.67 8.10 25.09
CA ILE A 218 -11.54 8.00 26.03
C ILE A 218 -10.80 6.66 25.89
N LEU A 219 -11.54 5.57 25.66
CA LEU A 219 -10.96 4.25 25.45
C LEU A 219 -10.20 4.20 24.12
N LEU A 220 -10.78 4.77 23.06
CA LEU A 220 -10.13 4.82 21.75
C LEU A 220 -8.84 5.64 21.79
N GLU A 221 -8.85 6.82 22.40
CA GLU A 221 -7.67 7.67 22.58
C GLU A 221 -6.58 6.96 23.40
N ARG A 222 -6.96 6.24 24.46
CA ARG A 222 -6.01 5.43 25.25
C ARG A 222 -5.38 4.32 24.41
N ILE A 223 -6.16 3.65 23.57
CA ILE A 223 -5.66 2.62 22.66
C ILE A 223 -4.76 3.24 21.59
N ALA A 224 -5.13 4.40 21.03
CA ALA A 224 -4.37 5.09 19.99
C ALA A 224 -3.04 5.65 20.51
N ARG A 225 -3.00 6.10 21.77
CA ARG A 225 -1.87 6.80 22.41
C ARG A 225 -1.45 8.06 21.65
N CYS A 226 -2.43 8.73 21.05
CA CYS A 226 -2.26 9.96 20.28
C CYS A 226 -3.57 10.78 20.33
N PRO A 227 -3.54 12.08 20.00
CA PRO A 227 -4.77 12.86 19.86
C PRO A 227 -5.65 12.32 18.73
N ILE A 228 -6.97 12.32 18.96
CA ILE A 228 -7.98 11.99 17.95
C ILE A 228 -8.85 13.21 17.70
N ARG A 229 -8.95 13.63 16.43
CA ARG A 229 -9.84 14.71 16.00
C ARG A 229 -11.14 14.12 15.44
N TYR A 230 -12.22 14.27 16.18
CA TYR A 230 -13.55 13.78 15.82
C TYR A 230 -14.31 14.75 14.89
N GLY A 231 -15.41 14.27 14.30
CA GLY A 231 -16.27 15.06 13.41
C GLY A 231 -15.59 15.50 12.11
N GLN A 232 -14.63 14.72 11.62
CA GLN A 232 -13.91 15.02 10.37
C GLN A 232 -14.59 14.33 9.17
N GLU A 233 -14.13 14.59 7.95
CA GLU A 233 -14.73 13.96 6.75
C GLU A 233 -14.27 12.50 6.56
N TYR A 234 -13.13 12.12 7.14
CA TYR A 234 -12.45 10.86 6.85
C TYR A 234 -11.64 10.34 8.03
N ILE A 235 -11.25 9.06 7.95
CA ILE A 235 -10.23 8.49 8.83
C ILE A 235 -8.87 8.80 8.22
N GLU A 236 -7.96 9.38 9.00
CA GLU A 236 -6.59 9.63 8.57
C GLU A 236 -5.64 9.35 9.73
N LEU A 237 -4.59 8.58 9.46
CA LEU A 237 -3.47 8.39 10.38
C LEU A 237 -2.30 9.24 9.89
N VAL A 238 -1.80 10.10 10.77
CA VAL A 238 -0.59 10.87 10.55
C VAL A 238 0.56 10.13 11.22
N ILE A 239 1.56 9.70 10.44
CA ILE A 239 2.61 8.81 10.92
C ILE A 239 3.97 9.44 10.65
N ASP A 240 4.88 9.37 11.62
CA ASP A 240 6.25 9.89 11.47
C ASP A 240 6.99 9.18 10.33
N ARG A 241 7.78 9.93 9.57
CA ARG A 241 8.54 9.38 8.44
C ARG A 241 9.52 8.29 8.87
N HIS A 242 10.12 8.41 10.06
CA HIS A 242 11.05 7.40 10.58
C HIS A 242 10.37 6.04 10.75
N ASP A 243 9.19 6.01 11.38
CA ASP A 243 8.44 4.77 11.57
C ASP A 243 7.95 4.17 10.25
N MET A 244 7.63 5.03 9.27
CA MET A 244 7.22 4.62 7.93
C MET A 244 8.36 3.97 7.13
N GLU A 245 9.58 4.48 7.26
CA GLU A 245 10.70 4.13 6.36
C GLU A 245 11.72 3.19 7.00
N ARG A 246 11.68 2.99 8.31
CA ARG A 246 12.60 2.04 8.97
C ARG A 246 12.38 0.63 8.46
N LYS A 247 13.49 -0.10 8.25
CA LYS A 247 13.44 -1.49 7.81
C LYS A 247 13.00 -2.40 8.94
N LEU A 248 12.16 -3.37 8.59
CA LEU A 248 11.64 -4.39 9.49
C LEU A 248 12.48 -5.65 9.38
N PRO A 249 12.94 -6.24 10.50
CA PRO A 249 13.64 -7.53 10.49
C PRO A 249 12.79 -8.68 9.95
N SER A 250 11.47 -8.57 10.03
CA SER A 250 10.50 -9.56 9.55
C SER A 250 10.20 -9.48 8.04
N GLY A 251 10.82 -8.53 7.33
CA GLY A 251 10.61 -8.34 5.90
C GLY A 251 10.98 -9.58 5.08
N ASN A 252 10.08 -9.99 4.20
CA ASN A 252 10.25 -11.13 3.30
C ASN A 252 9.56 -10.86 1.96
N ASP A 253 10.37 -10.59 0.92
CA ASP A 253 9.89 -10.24 -0.42
C ASP A 253 9.17 -11.40 -1.13
N GLU A 254 9.67 -12.63 -0.95
CA GLU A 254 9.11 -13.82 -1.59
C GLU A 254 7.70 -14.11 -1.06
N LEU A 255 7.54 -14.09 0.27
CA LEU A 255 6.22 -14.24 0.90
C LEU A 255 5.29 -13.10 0.51
N THR A 256 5.80 -11.87 0.46
CA THR A 256 5.02 -10.72 -0.01
C THR A 256 4.47 -10.96 -1.41
N GLN A 257 5.32 -11.37 -2.35
CA GLN A 257 4.95 -11.59 -3.74
C GLN A 257 3.94 -12.73 -3.90
N ALA A 258 4.16 -13.86 -3.23
CA ALA A 258 3.26 -15.02 -3.27
C ALA A 258 1.85 -14.63 -2.82
N HIS A 259 1.74 -13.86 -1.73
CA HIS A 259 0.44 -13.41 -1.24
C HIS A 259 -0.19 -12.32 -2.12
N GLU A 260 0.59 -11.39 -2.71
CA GLU A 260 0.07 -10.42 -3.67
C GLU A 260 -0.53 -11.10 -4.91
N GLN A 261 0.07 -12.17 -5.41
CA GLN A 261 -0.50 -12.95 -6.51
C GLN A 261 -1.86 -13.56 -6.13
N ILE A 262 -2.01 -14.06 -4.90
CA ILE A 262 -3.29 -14.57 -4.39
C ILE A 262 -4.34 -13.47 -4.37
N ILE A 263 -3.99 -12.25 -3.91
CA ILE A 263 -4.91 -11.10 -3.89
C ILE A 263 -5.36 -10.76 -5.32
N LEU A 264 -4.42 -10.66 -6.26
CA LEU A 264 -4.71 -10.31 -7.66
C LEU A 264 -5.59 -11.37 -8.33
N LYS A 265 -5.34 -12.65 -8.08
CA LYS A 265 -6.17 -13.76 -8.58
C LYS A 265 -7.62 -13.67 -8.07
N HIS A 266 -7.81 -13.33 -6.79
CA HIS A 266 -9.15 -13.12 -6.23
C HIS A 266 -9.82 -11.86 -6.77
N MET A 267 -9.10 -10.74 -6.92
CA MET A 267 -9.67 -9.53 -7.50
C MET A 267 -10.12 -9.76 -8.95
N ALA A 268 -9.34 -10.50 -9.73
CA ALA A 268 -9.69 -10.89 -11.10
C ALA A 268 -10.93 -11.79 -11.19
N SER A 269 -11.18 -12.64 -10.17
CA SER A 269 -12.36 -13.51 -10.14
C SER A 269 -13.62 -12.80 -9.62
N LEU A 270 -13.48 -11.88 -8.66
CA LEU A 270 -14.58 -11.13 -8.04
C LEU A 270 -15.13 -10.03 -8.96
N ASN A 271 -14.25 -9.34 -9.69
CA ASN A 271 -14.62 -8.31 -10.64
C ASN A 271 -14.29 -8.76 -12.07
N GLN A 272 -15.08 -9.68 -12.64
CA GLN A 272 -14.97 -9.99 -14.07
C GLN A 272 -15.07 -8.73 -14.95
N GLU A 273 -15.71 -7.68 -14.44
CA GLU A 273 -15.86 -6.35 -15.06
C GLU A 273 -14.61 -5.46 -14.95
N GLN A 274 -13.76 -5.63 -13.93
CA GLN A 274 -12.56 -4.78 -13.75
C GLN A 274 -11.39 -5.34 -14.55
N LEU A 275 -11.30 -4.88 -15.79
CA LEU A 275 -10.34 -5.32 -16.79
C LEU A 275 -8.89 -5.03 -16.35
N SER A 276 -8.64 -3.91 -15.65
CA SER A 276 -7.30 -3.56 -15.18
C SER A 276 -6.66 -4.62 -14.28
N ALA A 277 -7.42 -5.23 -13.38
CA ALA A 277 -6.93 -6.28 -12.49
C ALA A 277 -6.54 -7.56 -13.27
N ARG A 278 -7.40 -7.95 -14.22
CA ARG A 278 -7.16 -9.10 -15.12
C ARG A 278 -5.93 -8.88 -16.00
N VAL A 279 -5.78 -7.68 -16.55
CA VAL A 279 -4.60 -7.27 -17.33
C VAL A 279 -3.35 -7.31 -16.47
N GLN A 280 -3.39 -6.79 -15.24
CA GLN A 280 -2.24 -6.79 -14.36
C GLN A 280 -1.79 -8.20 -13.97
N LEU A 281 -2.73 -9.11 -13.68
CA LEU A 281 -2.43 -10.52 -13.40
C LEU A 281 -1.79 -11.20 -14.62
N ALA A 282 -2.40 -11.06 -15.80
CA ALA A 282 -1.86 -11.62 -17.04
C ALA A 282 -0.45 -11.09 -17.36
N ILE A 283 -0.20 -9.80 -17.09
CA ILE A 283 1.13 -9.19 -17.22
C ILE A 283 2.13 -9.88 -16.26
N LEU A 284 1.77 -10.10 -14.99
CA LEU A 284 2.67 -10.72 -14.02
C LEU A 284 2.96 -12.19 -14.34
N GLU A 285 1.95 -12.94 -14.82
CA GLU A 285 2.11 -14.34 -15.22
C GLU A 285 3.00 -14.50 -16.46
N GLN A 286 2.89 -13.58 -17.43
CA GLN A 286 3.63 -13.65 -18.68
C GLN A 286 4.97 -12.90 -18.62
N LEU A 287 5.22 -12.07 -17.60
CA LEU A 287 6.43 -11.26 -17.47
C LEU A 287 7.72 -12.08 -17.58
N PRO A 288 7.84 -13.23 -16.87
CA PRO A 288 9.02 -14.10 -16.97
C PRO A 288 9.23 -14.73 -18.36
N SER A 289 8.17 -14.83 -19.18
CA SER A 289 8.23 -15.41 -20.53
C SER A 289 8.78 -14.44 -21.58
N GLY A 290 8.98 -13.16 -21.22
CA GLY A 290 9.58 -12.16 -22.09
C GLY A 290 8.57 -11.27 -22.82
N ASN A 291 9.13 -10.29 -23.55
CA ASN A 291 8.51 -9.28 -24.43
C ASN A 291 6.96 -9.21 -24.46
N ILE A 292 6.39 -8.69 -23.37
CA ILE A 292 4.94 -8.50 -23.21
C ILE A 292 4.40 -7.51 -24.27
N LYS A 293 3.53 -7.97 -25.17
CA LYS A 293 2.78 -7.10 -26.07
C LYS A 293 1.33 -6.97 -25.63
N GLU A 294 0.78 -5.78 -25.82
CA GLU A 294 -0.62 -5.49 -25.51
C GLU A 294 -1.59 -6.40 -26.28
N ALA A 295 -1.27 -6.74 -27.54
CA ALA A 295 -2.08 -7.64 -28.35
C ALA A 295 -2.14 -9.06 -27.78
N ASP A 296 -1.04 -9.55 -27.20
CA ASP A 296 -0.95 -10.91 -26.65
C ASP A 296 -1.76 -11.00 -25.35
N ILE A 297 -1.67 -9.98 -24.49
CA ILE A 297 -2.50 -9.87 -23.29
C ILE A 297 -3.99 -9.71 -23.65
N ALA A 298 -4.31 -8.92 -24.68
CA ALA A 298 -5.68 -8.80 -25.16
C ALA A 298 -6.23 -10.14 -25.61
N ALA A 299 -5.47 -10.88 -26.45
CA ALA A 299 -5.86 -12.21 -26.94
C ALA A 299 -6.02 -13.22 -25.80
N HIS A 300 -5.10 -13.23 -24.83
CA HIS A 300 -5.17 -14.07 -23.64
C HIS A 300 -6.45 -13.82 -22.82
N LEU A 301 -6.93 -12.57 -22.80
CA LEU A 301 -8.16 -12.18 -22.12
C LEU A 301 -9.43 -12.31 -22.98
N GLY A 302 -9.31 -12.81 -24.22
CA GLY A 302 -10.41 -12.97 -25.17
C GLY A 302 -10.90 -11.64 -25.79
N LEU A 303 -10.04 -10.64 -25.89
CA LEU A 303 -10.35 -9.29 -26.39
C LEU A 303 -9.47 -8.89 -27.57
N SER A 304 -9.94 -7.96 -28.39
CA SER A 304 -9.07 -7.25 -29.33
C SER A 304 -8.28 -6.15 -28.62
N ALA A 305 -7.10 -5.79 -29.12
CA ALA A 305 -6.27 -4.72 -28.55
C ALA A 305 -7.04 -3.38 -28.46
N ARG A 306 -7.86 -3.06 -29.47
CA ARG A 306 -8.70 -1.86 -29.46
C ARG A 306 -9.75 -1.87 -28.36
N THR A 307 -10.38 -3.02 -28.11
CA THR A 307 -11.36 -3.17 -27.02
C THR A 307 -10.67 -3.09 -25.66
N LEU A 308 -9.49 -3.68 -25.52
CA LEU A 308 -8.67 -3.60 -24.31
C LEU A 308 -8.34 -2.14 -23.98
N GLN A 309 -7.78 -1.39 -24.95
CA GLN A 309 -7.42 0.02 -24.77
C GLN A 309 -8.62 0.88 -24.38
N ARG A 310 -9.75 0.72 -25.10
CA ARG A 310 -10.96 1.49 -24.82
C ARG A 310 -11.46 1.26 -23.39
N ARG A 311 -11.55 0.00 -22.96
CA ARG A 311 -12.04 -0.36 -21.62
C ARG A 311 -11.07 0.03 -20.51
N LEU A 312 -9.76 -0.06 -20.73
CA LEU A 312 -8.79 0.45 -19.76
C LEU A 312 -8.88 1.98 -19.61
N LEU A 313 -9.10 2.70 -20.73
CA LEU A 313 -9.35 4.14 -20.69
C LEU A 313 -10.65 4.49 -19.96
N GLU A 314 -11.70 3.69 -20.10
CA GLU A 314 -12.95 3.82 -19.33
C GLU A 314 -12.69 3.63 -17.82
N GLU A 315 -11.73 2.80 -17.43
CA GLU A 315 -11.24 2.66 -16.05
C GLU A 315 -10.22 3.74 -15.65
N GLY A 316 -9.82 4.65 -16.54
CA GLY A 316 -8.83 5.70 -16.26
C GLY A 316 -7.38 5.22 -16.18
N VAL A 317 -7.08 4.02 -16.66
CA VAL A 317 -5.73 3.44 -16.70
C VAL A 317 -5.30 3.11 -18.12
N SER A 318 -4.00 2.86 -18.32
CA SER A 318 -3.47 2.44 -19.63
C SER A 318 -2.67 1.15 -19.46
N PHE A 319 -2.60 0.34 -20.52
CA PHE A 319 -1.80 -0.87 -20.54
C PHE A 319 -0.32 -0.58 -20.18
N GLN A 320 0.23 0.50 -20.73
CA GLN A 320 1.62 0.90 -20.47
C GLN A 320 1.84 1.27 -18.99
N ASN A 321 0.87 1.92 -18.34
CA ASN A 321 0.96 2.24 -16.92
C ASN A 321 0.92 0.96 -16.06
N LEU A 322 0.06 0.00 -16.40
CA LEU A 322 -0.02 -1.28 -15.70
C LEU A 322 1.26 -2.11 -15.90
N LEU A 323 1.76 -2.21 -17.12
CA LEU A 323 3.01 -2.91 -17.43
C LEU A 323 4.21 -2.29 -16.70
N GLN A 324 4.29 -0.95 -16.71
CA GLN A 324 5.37 -0.24 -16.04
C GLN A 324 5.31 -0.43 -14.51
N ALA A 325 4.11 -0.38 -13.91
CA ALA A 325 3.93 -0.59 -12.47
C ALA A 325 4.29 -2.03 -12.05
N SER A 326 3.89 -3.02 -12.84
CA SER A 326 4.28 -4.43 -12.61
C SER A 326 5.79 -4.61 -12.70
N ARG A 327 6.43 -4.04 -13.73
CA ARG A 327 7.89 -4.05 -13.87
C ARG A 327 8.62 -3.35 -12.73
N GLN A 328 8.13 -2.20 -12.25
CA GLN A 328 8.73 -1.48 -11.13
C GLN A 328 8.69 -2.32 -9.84
N THR A 329 7.56 -2.96 -9.58
CA THR A 329 7.37 -3.82 -8.40
C THR A 329 8.38 -4.96 -8.41
N LEU A 330 8.49 -5.69 -9.53
CA LEU A 330 9.44 -6.80 -9.65
C LEU A 330 10.90 -6.35 -9.73
N ALA A 331 11.18 -5.21 -10.37
CA ALA A 331 12.55 -4.69 -10.47
C ALA A 331 13.12 -4.33 -9.08
N GLY A 332 12.30 -3.74 -8.22
CA GLY A 332 12.69 -3.45 -6.84
C GLY A 332 13.09 -4.71 -6.07
N GLN A 333 12.41 -5.83 -6.32
CA GLN A 333 12.68 -7.13 -5.71
C GLN A 333 13.94 -7.77 -6.30
N TYR A 334 14.03 -7.92 -7.62
CA TYR A 334 15.15 -8.61 -8.27
C TYR A 334 16.48 -7.90 -8.09
N ILE A 335 16.49 -6.57 -7.96
CA ILE A 335 17.70 -5.79 -7.69
C ILE A 335 18.26 -6.05 -6.28
N ARG A 336 17.44 -6.56 -5.36
CA ARG A 336 17.88 -6.95 -4.01
C ARG A 336 18.46 -8.37 -3.96
N ASP A 337 18.22 -9.19 -4.98
CA ASP A 337 18.75 -10.55 -5.07
C ASP A 337 20.18 -10.55 -5.63
N GLU A 338 21.13 -11.06 -4.85
CA GLU A 338 22.56 -11.07 -5.19
C GLU A 338 22.91 -12.14 -6.23
N HIS A 339 22.03 -13.10 -6.45
CA HIS A 339 22.20 -14.20 -7.38
C HIS A 339 21.73 -13.84 -8.79
N LEU A 340 21.02 -12.72 -8.96
CA LEU A 340 20.52 -12.26 -10.25
C LEU A 340 21.45 -11.21 -10.87
N SER A 341 22.01 -11.52 -12.04
CA SER A 341 22.72 -10.56 -12.86
C SER A 341 21.76 -9.53 -13.49
N ILE A 342 22.26 -8.34 -13.82
CA ILE A 342 21.46 -7.30 -14.51
C ILE A 342 20.83 -7.82 -15.81
N SER A 343 21.50 -8.75 -16.49
CA SER A 343 20.99 -9.39 -17.70
C SER A 343 19.83 -10.33 -17.41
N GLU A 344 19.89 -11.13 -16.35
CA GLU A 344 18.79 -11.98 -15.89
C GLU A 344 17.62 -11.13 -15.39
N ILE A 345 17.88 -10.05 -14.65
CA ILE A 345 16.85 -9.09 -14.24
C ILE A 345 16.16 -8.48 -15.45
N ALA A 346 16.91 -8.06 -16.47
CA ALA A 346 16.34 -7.54 -17.71
C ALA A 346 15.44 -8.57 -18.41
N TYR A 347 15.87 -9.83 -18.44
CA TYR A 347 15.11 -10.93 -19.02
C TYR A 347 13.82 -11.21 -18.24
N LEU A 348 13.89 -11.34 -16.91
CA LEU A 348 12.74 -11.58 -16.02
C LEU A 348 11.72 -10.44 -16.05
N LEU A 349 12.17 -9.21 -16.36
CA LEU A 349 11.30 -8.05 -16.54
C LEU A 349 10.78 -7.89 -17.98
N GLY A 350 11.07 -8.85 -18.85
CA GLY A 350 10.59 -8.91 -20.22
C GLY A 350 11.21 -7.86 -21.14
N PHE A 351 12.47 -7.47 -20.92
CA PHE A 351 13.25 -6.70 -21.88
C PHE A 351 14.00 -7.62 -22.82
N SER A 352 13.97 -7.32 -24.13
CA SER A 352 14.68 -8.09 -25.15
C SER A 352 16.21 -7.99 -25.05
N GLU A 353 16.70 -6.91 -24.43
CA GLU A 353 18.12 -6.54 -24.38
C GLU A 353 18.40 -5.86 -23.04
N GLN A 354 19.54 -6.20 -22.42
CA GLN A 354 20.00 -5.55 -21.18
C GLN A 354 20.12 -4.02 -21.33
N ALA A 355 20.52 -3.54 -22.51
CA ALA A 355 20.62 -2.12 -22.81
C ALA A 355 19.25 -1.40 -22.73
N ASN A 356 18.16 -2.07 -23.11
CA ASN A 356 16.80 -1.53 -23.02
C ASN A 356 16.35 -1.41 -21.56
N PHE A 357 16.60 -2.46 -20.76
CA PHE A 357 16.35 -2.41 -19.31
C PHE A 357 17.16 -1.28 -18.67
N THR A 358 18.46 -1.19 -18.96
CA THR A 358 19.34 -0.15 -18.39
C THR A 358 18.84 1.25 -18.73
N ARG A 359 18.41 1.51 -19.98
CA ARG A 359 17.80 2.79 -20.37
C ARG A 359 16.49 3.07 -19.64
N ALA A 360 15.60 2.09 -19.56
CA ALA A 360 14.31 2.22 -18.87
C ALA A 360 14.49 2.46 -17.37
N PHE A 361 15.41 1.74 -16.73
CA PHE A 361 15.76 1.89 -15.33
C PHE A 361 16.45 3.24 -15.06
N LYS A 362 17.37 3.69 -15.94
CA LYS A 362 17.93 5.05 -15.87
C LYS A 362 16.84 6.13 -15.97
N ARG A 363 15.85 5.95 -16.86
CA ARG A 363 14.70 6.85 -17.00
C ARG A 363 13.85 6.87 -15.72
N LEU A 364 13.64 5.72 -15.10
CA LEU A 364 12.94 5.57 -13.83
C LEU A 364 13.65 6.35 -12.71
N VAL A 365 14.96 6.12 -12.54
CA VAL A 365 15.80 6.79 -11.53
C VAL A 365 15.80 8.31 -11.74
N ARG A 366 15.89 8.78 -13.01
CA ARG A 366 15.79 10.21 -13.33
C ARG A 366 14.44 10.81 -12.96
N GLY A 367 13.34 10.14 -13.33
CA GLY A 367 11.99 10.62 -13.01
C GLY A 367 11.76 10.73 -11.50
N ILE A 368 12.28 9.77 -10.73
CA ILE A 368 12.29 9.80 -9.26
C ILE A 368 13.08 11.00 -8.75
N THR A 369 14.27 11.23 -9.31
CA THR A 369 15.14 12.33 -8.88
C THR A 369 14.56 13.71 -9.24
N ASP A 370 13.87 13.84 -10.37
CA ASP A 370 13.17 15.06 -10.77
C ASP A 370 11.95 15.36 -9.90
N ALA A 371 11.25 14.32 -9.43
CA ALA A 371 10.16 14.46 -8.47
C ALA A 371 10.68 14.96 -7.10
N ILE A 372 11.83 14.46 -6.66
CA ILE A 372 12.53 14.96 -5.46
C ILE A 372 12.96 16.42 -5.66
N SER A 373 13.58 16.74 -6.79
CA SER A 373 14.08 18.09 -7.12
C SER A 373 12.97 19.14 -7.12
N ARG A 374 11.80 18.82 -7.70
CA ARG A 374 10.63 19.71 -7.71
C ARG A 374 10.08 20.00 -6.32
N ARG A 375 10.13 19.02 -5.40
CA ARG A 375 9.79 19.22 -3.98
C ARG A 375 10.81 20.06 -3.21
N CYS A 376 12.08 20.01 -3.61
CA CYS A 376 13.14 20.84 -3.02
C CYS A 376 13.06 22.30 -3.50
N GLY A 377 12.73 22.54 -4.77
CA GLY A 377 12.61 23.88 -5.35
C GLY A 377 11.45 24.73 -4.80
N SER A 378 10.43 24.09 -4.21
CA SER A 378 9.29 24.77 -3.56
C SER A 378 9.55 25.20 -2.11
N GLY A 379 10.81 25.20 -1.65
CA GLY A 379 11.22 25.85 -0.39
C GLY A 379 10.76 25.16 0.91
N GLN A 380 10.40 23.87 0.88
CA GLN A 380 9.82 23.20 2.05
C GLN A 380 10.81 22.45 2.95
N LEU A 381 12.14 22.41 2.71
CA LEU A 381 13.11 21.68 3.57
C LEU A 381 13.78 22.59 4.62
N ALA A 382 13.99 22.05 5.83
CA ALA A 382 14.69 22.69 6.97
C ALA A 382 16.17 23.06 6.66
N PRO A 383 16.76 24.02 7.40
CA PRO A 383 18.05 24.61 7.05
C PRO A 383 19.22 23.68 7.41
N GLY A 384 20.12 23.43 6.44
CA GLY A 384 21.40 22.73 6.69
C GLY A 384 21.90 21.81 5.58
N LEU A 385 21.06 21.44 4.60
CA LEU A 385 21.45 20.56 3.47
C LEU A 385 20.98 21.16 2.14
N THR A 386 21.84 21.95 1.50
CA THR A 386 21.60 22.45 0.13
C THR A 386 21.86 21.34 -0.89
N PHE A 387 20.79 20.71 -1.39
CA PHE A 387 20.87 19.87 -2.59
C PHE A 387 20.96 20.77 -3.83
N THR A 388 22.15 20.85 -4.42
CA THR A 388 22.35 21.59 -5.68
C THR A 388 21.95 20.70 -6.86
N PRO A 389 21.46 21.26 -7.99
CA PRO A 389 21.23 20.51 -9.23
C PRO A 389 22.44 19.65 -9.67
N HIS A 390 23.64 20.10 -9.32
CA HIS A 390 24.90 19.39 -9.56
C HIS A 390 25.04 18.08 -8.75
N SER A 391 24.54 18.05 -7.50
CA SER A 391 24.56 16.84 -6.64
C SER A 391 23.61 15.75 -7.14
N ILE A 392 22.45 16.16 -7.67
CA ILE A 392 21.45 15.31 -8.32
C ILE A 392 22.01 14.68 -9.61
N GLN A 393 22.65 15.48 -10.46
CA GLN A 393 23.25 15.01 -11.70
C GLN A 393 24.38 13.99 -11.45
N ARG A 394 25.20 14.22 -10.42
CA ARG A 394 26.25 13.30 -9.98
C ARG A 394 25.69 11.96 -9.48
N CYS A 395 24.60 11.99 -8.72
CA CYS A 395 23.93 10.77 -8.26
C CYS A 395 23.34 9.96 -9.42
N ASN A 396 22.72 10.63 -10.39
CA ASN A 396 22.24 10.00 -11.62
C ASN A 396 23.39 9.32 -12.37
N ASN A 397 24.54 9.98 -12.51
CA ASN A 397 25.72 9.41 -13.18
C ASN A 397 26.27 8.18 -12.42
N ALA A 398 26.32 8.23 -11.09
CA ALA A 398 26.82 7.12 -10.27
C ALA A 398 25.94 5.86 -10.35
N VAL A 399 24.61 6.02 -10.28
CA VAL A 399 23.66 4.91 -10.49
C VAL A 399 23.78 4.39 -11.92
N CYS A 400 23.99 5.28 -12.90
CA CYS A 400 24.19 4.91 -14.30
C CYS A 400 25.47 4.10 -14.55
N GLU A 401 26.54 4.41 -13.83
CA GLU A 401 27.85 3.75 -13.90
C GLU A 401 27.81 2.41 -13.18
N ALA A 402 27.16 2.34 -12.02
CA ALA A 402 26.90 1.10 -11.29
C ALA A 402 26.05 0.09 -12.08
N LEU A 403 25.05 0.58 -12.82
CA LEU A 403 24.26 -0.20 -13.78
C LEU A 403 25.13 -0.77 -14.91
N GLN A 404 26.08 0.02 -15.43
CA GLN A 404 26.94 -0.41 -16.54
C GLN A 404 27.97 -1.46 -16.12
N HIS A 405 28.37 -1.45 -14.85
CA HIS A 405 29.39 -2.37 -14.32
C HIS A 405 28.81 -3.57 -13.56
N GLY A 406 27.49 -3.77 -13.49
CA GLY A 406 26.91 -4.87 -12.72
C GLY A 406 27.02 -4.69 -11.20
N LEU A 407 27.37 -3.49 -10.74
CA LEU A 407 27.74 -3.21 -9.35
C LEU A 407 26.58 -2.72 -8.49
N ILE A 408 25.34 -2.66 -9.00
CA ILE A 408 24.19 -2.17 -8.23
C ILE A 408 23.99 -2.95 -6.94
N GLY A 409 24.02 -4.29 -6.97
CA GLY A 409 23.88 -5.10 -5.76
C GLY A 409 24.99 -4.77 -4.74
N HIS A 410 26.21 -4.54 -5.22
CA HIS A 410 27.35 -4.15 -4.41
C HIS A 410 27.23 -2.72 -3.83
N LEU A 411 26.61 -1.81 -4.58
CA LEU A 411 26.29 -0.44 -4.15
C LEU A 411 25.16 -0.43 -3.12
N CYS A 412 24.09 -1.19 -3.35
CA CYS A 412 23.01 -1.41 -2.38
C CYS A 412 23.56 -1.96 -1.05
N ARG A 413 24.52 -2.91 -1.09
CA ARG A 413 25.24 -3.41 0.10
C ARG A 413 26.09 -2.35 0.80
N MET A 414 26.92 -1.59 0.08
CA MET A 414 27.70 -0.50 0.70
C MET A 414 26.81 0.54 1.36
N LEU A 415 25.64 0.81 0.77
CA LEU A 415 24.67 1.76 1.30
C LEU A 415 23.91 1.20 2.52
N ALA A 416 23.62 -0.10 2.55
CA ALA A 416 23.09 -0.78 3.73
C ALA A 416 24.11 -0.87 4.88
N GLY A 417 25.38 -1.18 4.57
CA GLY A 417 26.47 -1.24 5.55
C GLY A 417 26.88 0.13 6.11
N ALA A 418 26.83 1.19 5.29
CA ALA A 418 27.10 2.55 5.75
C ALA A 418 26.02 3.10 6.69
N GLN A 419 24.79 2.59 6.64
CA GLN A 419 23.74 2.93 7.63
C GLN A 419 23.91 2.19 8.96
N GLY A 420 24.57 1.03 8.97
CA GLY A 420 24.92 0.31 10.21
C GLY A 420 26.12 0.87 10.97
N LEU A 421 27.00 1.64 10.31
CA LEU A 421 28.21 2.20 10.91
C LEU A 421 28.01 3.55 11.62
N ASN A 422 26.80 4.12 11.62
CA ASN A 422 26.50 5.32 12.42
C ASN A 422 26.09 5.01 13.88
N GLY A 423 26.16 3.73 14.30
CA GLY A 423 25.84 3.29 15.66
C GLY A 423 27.04 3.06 16.59
N SER A 424 28.28 3.20 16.12
CA SER A 424 29.46 3.02 16.97
C SER A 424 30.63 3.92 16.55
N GLY A 425 30.92 4.92 17.41
CA GLY A 425 32.20 5.62 17.42
C GLY A 425 32.12 7.12 17.15
N GLN A 426 31.70 7.91 18.15
CA GLN A 426 32.63 8.65 19.03
C GLN A 426 31.87 9.20 20.24
#